data_AF-A0A1J4RS72-F1
#
_entry.id   AF-A0A1J4RS72-F1
#
_cell.length_a   1.000
_cell.length_b   1.000
_cell.length_c   1.000
_cell.angle_alpha   90.00
_cell.angle_beta   90.00
_cell.angle_gamma   90.00
#
_symmetry.space_group_name_H-M   'P 1'
#
loop_
_entity.id
_entity.type
_entity.pdbx_description
1 polymer ?
#
loop_
_entity_poly.entity_id
_entity_poly.type
_entity_poly.pdbx_seq_one_letter_code
_entity_poly.pdbx_strand_id
1 'polypeptide(L)'
;MLIAGLLIVPYLIIKRIPFITKPQNKLLFSSFILSFPLYIIFFTLSVISTKAANAFFYLFASTTLTSFVIGKMFFKERVMINHFISAILLILGLIFLAYPFNFIQSGKGIITGIIGGVLYGVSNATRKFYADKVNRWTVMLYQMVSGAGLSFILTWFFNEFNRIKIAPVSITTLIVFGIGLVIIQILLFTGFKNFQLNIGSIVLASQLIFIEIIGVIFLKEIPTSFELLGSIIIILAIVLSNLRLRKIYA
;
A
#
# COMPACT_ATOMS: atom_id res chain seq x y z
N MET A 1 8.19 11.83 -0.91
CA MET A 1 7.81 11.97 0.53
C MET A 1 8.12 13.36 1.07
N LEU A 2 9.34 13.89 0.87
CA LEU A 2 9.70 15.24 1.32
C LEU A 2 8.74 16.33 0.81
N ILE A 3 8.46 16.36 -0.49
CA ILE A 3 7.52 17.33 -1.08
C ILE A 3 6.11 17.16 -0.51
N ALA A 4 5.61 15.93 -0.39
CA ALA A 4 4.32 15.67 0.25
C ALA A 4 4.28 16.20 1.70
N GLY A 5 5.36 16.02 2.47
CA GLY A 5 5.50 16.60 3.80
C GLY A 5 5.47 18.13 3.78
N LEU A 6 6.22 18.76 2.88
CA LEU A 6 6.22 20.22 2.70
C LEU A 6 4.84 20.76 2.29
N LEU A 7 4.05 20.01 1.52
CA LEU A 7 2.68 20.40 1.17
C LEU A 7 1.70 20.30 2.36
N ILE A 8 1.91 19.35 3.27
CA ILE A 8 1.05 19.16 4.45
C ILE A 8 1.30 20.23 5.52
N VAL A 9 2.54 20.70 5.68
CA VAL A 9 2.91 21.65 6.75
C VAL A 9 2.10 22.96 6.69
N PRO A 10 2.00 23.69 5.57
CA PRO A 10 1.19 24.91 5.47
C PRO A 10 -0.27 24.67 5.84
N TYR A 11 -0.85 23.54 5.43
CA TYR A 11 -2.23 23.19 5.76
C TYR A 11 -2.44 23.03 7.26
N LEU A 12 -1.50 22.38 7.97
CA LEU A 12 -1.54 22.24 9.43
C LEU A 12 -1.46 23.59 10.14
N ILE A 13 -0.60 24.50 9.67
CA ILE A 13 -0.45 25.86 10.23
C ILE A 13 -1.75 26.64 10.05
N ILE A 14 -2.29 26.69 8.83
CA ILE A 14 -3.50 27.45 8.50
C ILE A 14 -4.70 26.94 9.31
N LYS A 15 -4.83 25.61 9.47
CA LYS A 15 -5.92 24.99 10.23
C LYS A 15 -5.65 24.88 11.73
N ARG A 16 -4.53 25.42 12.23
CA ARG A 16 -4.10 25.36 13.64
C ARG A 16 -4.16 23.96 14.22
N ILE A 17 -3.84 22.95 13.41
CA ILE A 17 -3.80 21.56 13.85
C ILE A 17 -2.46 21.33 14.56
N PRO A 18 -2.45 20.75 15.78
CA PRO A 18 -1.20 20.52 16.50
C PRO A 18 -0.31 19.51 15.76
N PHE A 19 0.97 19.88 15.63
CA PHE A 19 2.02 19.01 15.08
C PHE A 19 2.38 17.86 16.02
N ILE A 20 2.24 18.08 17.33
CA ILE A 20 2.60 17.11 18.36
C ILE A 20 1.37 16.35 18.77
N THR A 21 1.42 15.03 18.64
CA THR A 21 0.39 14.12 19.16
C THR A 21 0.94 13.39 20.36
N LYS A 22 0.12 13.20 21.39
CA LYS A 22 0.44 12.32 22.52
C LYS A 22 -0.25 10.96 22.32
N PRO A 23 0.38 10.00 21.61
CA PRO A 23 -0.22 8.69 21.43
C PRO A 23 -0.26 7.94 22.76
N GLN A 24 -1.31 7.14 22.97
CA GLN A 24 -1.47 6.31 24.16
C GLN A 24 -0.33 5.29 24.34
N ASN A 25 0.19 4.75 23.23
CA ASN A 25 1.37 3.90 23.21
C ASN A 25 2.36 4.41 22.15
N LYS A 26 3.49 4.97 22.62
CA LYS A 26 4.52 5.58 21.74
C LYS A 26 5.21 4.55 20.85
N LEU A 27 5.44 3.33 21.33
CA LEU A 27 6.13 2.28 20.59
C LEU A 27 5.23 1.66 19.50
N LEU A 28 3.96 1.49 19.82
CA LEU A 28 2.95 1.12 18.82
C LEU A 28 2.85 2.21 17.74
N PHE A 29 2.78 3.48 18.16
CA PHE A 29 2.67 4.62 17.24
C PHE A 29 3.88 4.72 16.30
N SER A 30 5.11 4.59 16.82
CA SER A 30 6.33 4.67 16.01
C SER A 30 6.42 3.51 15.00
N SER A 31 6.19 2.27 15.45
CA SER A 31 6.20 1.09 14.56
C SER A 31 5.14 1.19 13.45
N PHE A 32 3.94 1.65 13.81
CA PHE A 32 2.84 1.83 12.87
C PHE A 32 3.10 2.94 11.85
N ILE A 33 3.76 4.03 12.25
CA ILE A 33 4.14 5.11 11.34
C ILE A 33 5.26 4.68 10.40
N LEU A 34 6.30 4.02 10.92
CA LEU A 34 7.46 3.59 10.14
C LEU A 34 7.12 2.50 9.12
N SER A 35 6.02 1.78 9.30
CA SER A 35 5.55 0.80 8.32
C SER A 35 5.29 1.41 6.92
N PHE A 36 4.81 2.66 6.86
CA PHE A 36 4.56 3.35 5.59
C PHE A 36 5.83 3.57 4.75
N PRO A 37 6.88 4.25 5.24
CA PRO A 37 8.10 4.39 4.45
C PRO A 37 8.85 3.09 4.25
N LEU A 38 8.87 2.19 5.23
CA LEU A 38 9.58 0.93 5.10
C LEU A 38 8.97 0.06 4.00
N TYR A 39 7.63 -0.02 3.86
CA TYR A 39 7.06 -0.82 2.77
C TYR A 39 7.51 -0.30 1.40
N ILE A 40 7.59 1.02 1.21
CA ILE A 40 8.02 1.60 -0.07
C ILE A 40 9.45 1.17 -0.39
N ILE A 41 10.34 1.21 0.60
CA ILE A 41 11.74 0.80 0.45
C ILE A 41 11.84 -0.70 0.11
N PHE A 42 11.18 -1.56 0.90
CA PHE A 42 11.21 -3.01 0.68
C PHE A 42 10.55 -3.42 -0.64
N PHE A 43 9.43 -2.79 -1.00
CA PHE A 43 8.79 -2.99 -2.29
C PHE A 43 9.68 -2.54 -3.45
N THR A 44 10.36 -1.40 -3.33
CA THR A 44 11.32 -0.93 -4.34
C THR A 44 12.46 -1.94 -4.54
N LEU A 45 13.00 -2.49 -3.46
CA LEU A 45 14.02 -3.56 -3.53
C LEU A 45 13.48 -4.82 -4.21
N SER A 46 12.21 -5.16 -3.99
CA SER A 46 11.55 -6.27 -4.66
C SER A 46 11.46 -6.02 -6.16
N VAL A 47 10.94 -4.87 -6.58
CA VAL A 47 10.80 -4.48 -8.00
C VAL A 47 12.15 -4.44 -8.73
N ILE A 48 13.24 -4.03 -8.07
CA ILE A 48 14.58 -4.04 -8.68
C ILE A 48 15.14 -5.47 -8.81
N SER A 49 14.77 -6.38 -7.90
CA SER A 49 15.34 -7.73 -7.83
C SER A 49 14.49 -8.81 -8.53
N THR A 50 13.27 -8.47 -8.95
CA THR A 50 12.26 -9.39 -9.51
C THR A 50 11.47 -8.71 -10.63
N LYS A 51 10.65 -9.47 -11.37
CA LYS A 51 9.70 -8.87 -12.30
C LYS A 51 8.64 -8.08 -11.52
N ALA A 52 8.21 -6.93 -12.05
CA ALA A 52 7.23 -6.06 -11.40
C ALA A 52 5.93 -6.80 -11.04
N ALA A 53 5.41 -7.64 -11.94
CA ALA A 53 4.22 -8.45 -11.68
C ALA A 53 4.38 -9.38 -10.47
N ASN A 54 5.56 -9.98 -10.29
CA ASN A 54 5.87 -10.83 -9.15
C ASN A 54 6.00 -10.02 -7.85
N ALA A 55 6.65 -8.85 -7.92
CA ALA A 55 6.72 -7.94 -6.77
C ALA A 55 5.32 -7.51 -6.30
N PHE A 56 4.41 -7.21 -7.23
CA PHE A 56 3.02 -6.91 -6.92
C PHE A 56 2.25 -8.11 -6.36
N PHE A 57 2.46 -9.32 -6.90
CA PHE A 57 1.93 -10.54 -6.32
C PHE A 57 2.36 -10.68 -4.85
N TYR A 58 3.67 -10.57 -4.55
CA TYR A 58 4.17 -10.68 -3.18
C TYR A 58 3.60 -9.60 -2.27
N LEU A 59 3.53 -8.35 -2.76
CA LEU A 59 2.97 -7.22 -2.02
C LEU A 59 1.51 -7.48 -1.66
N PHE A 60 0.63 -7.68 -2.65
CA PHE A 60 -0.81 -7.78 -2.40
C PHE A 60 -1.22 -9.08 -1.71
N ALA A 61 -0.56 -10.21 -1.99
CA ALA A 61 -0.82 -11.46 -1.28
C ALA A 61 -0.47 -11.34 0.21
N SER A 62 0.72 -10.83 0.54
CA SER A 62 1.14 -10.68 1.93
C SER A 62 0.41 -9.54 2.66
N THR A 63 0.05 -8.45 1.98
CA THR A 63 -0.84 -7.41 2.52
C THR A 63 -2.19 -7.99 2.90
N THR A 64 -2.80 -8.80 2.04
CA THR A 64 -4.08 -9.45 2.31
C THR A 64 -3.98 -10.34 3.54
N LEU A 65 -3.02 -11.26 3.59
CA LEU A 65 -2.80 -12.13 4.75
C LEU A 65 -2.59 -11.33 6.04
N THR A 66 -1.76 -10.30 5.99
CA THR A 66 -1.48 -9.43 7.14
C THR A 66 -2.73 -8.70 7.61
N SER A 67 -3.56 -8.21 6.69
CA SER A 67 -4.81 -7.53 7.02
C SER A 67 -5.84 -8.44 7.69
N PHE A 68 -5.89 -9.73 7.36
CA PHE A 68 -6.72 -10.70 8.08
C PHE A 68 -6.24 -10.92 9.51
N VAL A 69 -4.91 -11.10 9.70
CA VAL A 69 -4.32 -11.31 11.03
C VAL A 69 -4.50 -10.09 11.91
N ILE A 70 -4.09 -8.91 11.45
CA ILE A 70 -4.20 -7.66 12.20
C ILE A 70 -5.66 -7.24 12.39
N GLY A 71 -6.51 -7.43 11.37
CA GLY A 71 -7.96 -7.20 11.43
C GLY A 71 -8.61 -7.94 12.60
N LYS A 72 -8.29 -9.22 12.75
CA LYS A 72 -8.77 -10.05 13.86
C LYS A 72 -8.17 -9.63 15.20
N MET A 73 -6.86 -9.39 15.28
CA MET A 73 -6.16 -9.11 16.55
C MET A 73 -6.46 -7.72 17.13
N PHE A 74 -6.39 -6.66 16.32
CA PHE A 74 -6.47 -5.28 16.78
C PHE A 74 -7.87 -4.67 16.65
N PHE A 75 -8.66 -5.13 15.67
CA PHE A 75 -9.97 -4.55 15.36
C PHE A 75 -11.14 -5.48 15.67
N LYS A 76 -10.87 -6.72 16.13
CA LYS A 76 -11.87 -7.76 16.42
C LYS A 76 -12.84 -7.97 15.24
N GLU A 77 -12.34 -7.82 14.02
CA GLU A 77 -13.14 -7.99 12.81
C GLU A 77 -13.59 -9.44 12.65
N ARG A 78 -14.87 -9.64 12.35
CA ARG A 78 -15.41 -10.97 12.08
C ARG A 78 -15.04 -11.36 10.66
N VAL A 79 -14.24 -12.42 10.53
CA VAL A 79 -13.92 -13.03 9.24
C VAL A 79 -15.08 -13.94 8.86
N MET A 80 -15.86 -13.51 7.87
CA MET A 80 -16.93 -14.32 7.28
C MET A 80 -16.36 -15.21 6.17
N ILE A 81 -17.09 -16.27 5.81
CA ILE A 81 -16.65 -17.24 4.79
C ILE A 81 -16.42 -16.57 3.43
N ASN A 82 -17.25 -15.61 3.06
CA ASN A 82 -17.11 -14.80 1.84
C ASN A 82 -15.76 -14.05 1.81
N HIS A 83 -15.28 -13.52 2.94
CA HIS A 83 -14.00 -12.81 3.00
C HIS A 83 -12.85 -13.79 2.75
N PHE A 84 -12.91 -14.97 3.35
CA PHE A 84 -11.89 -16.00 3.14
C PHE A 84 -11.84 -16.49 1.69
N ILE A 85 -13.00 -16.79 1.09
CA ILE A 85 -13.09 -17.17 -0.32
C ILE A 85 -12.58 -16.03 -1.22
N SER A 86 -12.92 -14.79 -0.90
CA SER A 86 -12.44 -13.63 -1.65
C SER A 86 -10.92 -13.47 -1.59
N ALA A 87 -10.30 -13.76 -0.44
CA ALA A 87 -8.84 -13.74 -0.32
C ALA A 87 -8.19 -14.84 -1.17
N ILE A 88 -8.78 -16.05 -1.23
CA ILE A 88 -8.31 -17.13 -2.10
C ILE A 88 -8.44 -16.73 -3.58
N LEU A 89 -9.60 -16.22 -3.99
CA LEU A 89 -9.82 -15.72 -5.34
C LEU A 89 -8.83 -14.62 -5.70
N LEU A 90 -8.58 -13.68 -4.80
CA LEU A 90 -7.59 -12.63 -5.00
C LEU A 90 -6.21 -13.24 -5.27
N ILE A 91 -5.73 -14.18 -4.44
CA ILE A 91 -4.43 -14.82 -4.65
C ILE A 91 -4.39 -15.55 -6.00
N LEU A 92 -5.46 -16.27 -6.38
CA LEU A 92 -5.55 -16.90 -7.69
C LEU A 92 -5.46 -15.89 -8.83
N GLY A 93 -6.21 -14.78 -8.74
CA GLY A 93 -6.16 -13.71 -9.73
C GLY A 93 -4.76 -13.09 -9.86
N LEU A 94 -4.06 -12.90 -8.73
CA LEU A 94 -2.67 -12.44 -8.74
C LEU A 94 -1.71 -13.46 -9.38
N ILE A 95 -1.92 -14.76 -9.22
CA ILE A 95 -1.11 -15.81 -9.88
C ILE A 95 -1.26 -15.72 -11.40
N PHE A 96 -2.49 -15.57 -11.90
CA PHE A 96 -2.76 -15.44 -13.33
C PHE A 96 -2.17 -14.15 -13.91
N LEU A 97 -2.31 -13.03 -13.19
CA LEU A 97 -1.75 -11.75 -13.60
C LEU A 97 -0.21 -11.78 -13.65
N ALA A 98 0.43 -12.58 -12.78
CA ALA A 98 1.87 -12.75 -12.77
C ALA A 98 2.39 -13.88 -13.70
N TYR A 99 1.53 -14.51 -14.51
CA TYR A 99 1.92 -15.60 -15.39
C TYR A 99 2.72 -15.12 -16.63
N PRO A 100 3.79 -15.82 -17.07
CA PRO A 100 4.40 -17.00 -16.47
C PRO A 100 5.13 -16.66 -15.17
N PHE A 101 4.69 -17.31 -14.09
CA PHE A 101 5.26 -17.07 -12.77
C PHE A 101 6.67 -17.65 -12.72
N ASN A 102 7.67 -16.77 -12.73
CA ASN A 102 9.04 -17.21 -12.68
C ASN A 102 9.41 -17.60 -11.24
N PHE A 103 9.36 -18.89 -10.87
CA PHE A 103 9.81 -19.32 -9.54
C PHE A 103 11.34 -19.27 -9.37
N ILE A 104 12.10 -19.16 -10.47
CA ILE A 104 13.56 -19.04 -10.47
C ILE A 104 13.93 -17.57 -10.38
N GLN A 105 13.69 -16.98 -9.21
CA GLN A 105 13.97 -15.57 -8.93
C GLN A 105 14.97 -15.41 -7.79
N SER A 106 15.62 -14.25 -7.75
CA SER A 106 16.46 -13.89 -6.61
C SER A 106 15.64 -13.95 -5.32
N GLY A 107 16.00 -14.84 -4.41
CA GLY A 107 15.32 -15.00 -3.11
C GLY A 107 15.22 -13.67 -2.35
N LYS A 108 16.16 -12.74 -2.58
CA LYS A 108 16.13 -11.38 -2.06
C LYS A 108 14.84 -10.65 -2.44
N GLY A 109 14.43 -10.67 -3.70
CA GLY A 109 13.25 -9.93 -4.16
C GLY A 109 11.93 -10.53 -3.66
N ILE A 110 11.88 -11.86 -3.49
CA ILE A 110 10.75 -12.54 -2.87
C ILE A 110 10.60 -12.11 -1.42
N ILE A 111 11.70 -12.19 -0.64
CA ILE A 111 11.72 -11.84 0.78
C ILE A 111 11.35 -10.36 0.96
N THR A 112 11.98 -9.45 0.20
CA THR A 112 11.67 -8.02 0.33
C THR A 112 10.26 -7.68 -0.15
N GLY A 113 9.70 -8.41 -1.13
CA GLY A 113 8.32 -8.24 -1.57
C GLY A 113 7.32 -8.64 -0.49
N ILE A 114 7.55 -9.78 0.17
CA ILE A 114 6.71 -10.25 1.29
C ILE A 114 6.81 -9.30 2.48
N ILE A 115 8.02 -8.89 2.87
CA ILE A 115 8.22 -7.92 3.96
C ILE A 115 7.53 -6.60 3.61
N GLY A 116 7.66 -6.14 2.37
CA GLY A 116 6.97 -4.97 1.85
C GLY A 116 5.45 -5.08 2.02
N GLY A 117 4.84 -6.19 1.61
CA GLY A 117 3.39 -6.31 1.73
C GLY A 117 2.90 -6.51 3.17
N VAL A 118 3.69 -7.13 4.06
CA VAL A 118 3.42 -7.12 5.50
C VAL A 118 3.41 -5.69 6.05
N LEU A 119 4.45 -4.91 5.75
CA LEU A 119 4.53 -3.52 6.20
C LEU A 119 3.42 -2.65 5.59
N TYR A 120 3.00 -2.92 4.35
CA TYR A 120 1.86 -2.24 3.74
C TYR A 120 0.54 -2.58 4.44
N GLY A 121 0.34 -3.85 4.81
CA GLY A 121 -0.78 -4.29 5.64
C GLY A 121 -0.80 -3.62 7.03
N VAL A 122 0.36 -3.51 7.67
CA VAL A 122 0.51 -2.75 8.93
C VAL A 122 0.21 -1.27 8.71
N SER A 123 0.67 -0.67 7.61
CA SER A 123 0.39 0.73 7.27
C SER A 123 -1.10 1.00 7.06
N ASN A 124 -1.82 0.07 6.43
CA ASN A 124 -3.28 0.12 6.31
C ASN A 124 -3.96 0.01 7.69
N ALA A 125 -3.45 -0.86 8.57
CA ALA A 125 -3.91 -0.94 9.94
C ALA A 125 -3.67 0.37 10.72
N THR A 126 -2.54 1.04 10.52
CA THR A 126 -2.25 2.36 11.10
C THR A 126 -3.34 3.37 10.74
N ARG A 127 -3.72 3.42 9.46
CA ARG A 127 -4.75 4.34 8.97
C ARG A 127 -6.08 4.08 9.66
N LYS A 128 -6.49 2.81 9.77
CA LYS A 128 -7.71 2.42 10.48
C LYS A 128 -7.65 2.73 11.98
N PHE A 129 -6.55 2.36 12.64
CA PHE A 129 -6.39 2.49 14.09
C PHE A 129 -6.43 3.93 14.56
N TYR A 130 -5.82 4.84 13.78
CA TYR A 130 -5.72 6.25 14.14
C TYR A 130 -6.79 7.14 13.50
N ALA A 131 -7.63 6.63 12.60
CA ALA A 131 -8.68 7.39 11.91
C ALA A 131 -9.55 8.23 12.86
N ASP A 132 -9.87 7.70 14.04
CA ASP A 132 -10.73 8.35 15.05
C ASP A 132 -9.98 8.76 16.33
N LYS A 133 -8.68 8.45 16.43
CA LYS A 133 -7.89 8.69 17.65
C LYS A 133 -6.96 9.90 17.53
N VAL A 134 -6.49 10.18 16.33
CA VAL A 134 -5.50 11.22 16.06
C VAL A 134 -5.88 11.93 14.76
N ASN A 135 -5.57 13.21 14.65
CA ASN A 135 -5.78 13.94 13.41
C ASN A 135 -4.99 13.28 12.26
N ARG A 136 -5.71 12.87 11.20
CA ARG A 136 -5.12 12.18 10.04
C ARG A 136 -3.94 12.95 9.42
N TRP A 137 -4.02 14.29 9.39
CA TRP A 137 -2.97 15.13 8.80
C TRP A 137 -1.67 15.06 9.60
N THR A 138 -1.77 14.94 10.93
CA THR A 138 -0.59 14.80 11.77
C THR A 138 0.05 13.42 11.60
N VAL A 139 -0.75 12.35 11.49
CA VAL A 139 -0.22 11.00 11.20
C VAL A 139 0.44 10.96 9.82
N MET A 140 -0.20 11.56 8.81
CA MET A 140 0.37 11.69 7.46
C MET A 140 1.70 12.46 7.48
N LEU A 141 1.78 13.57 8.21
CA LEU A 141 3.02 14.33 8.34
C LEU A 141 4.14 13.46 8.92
N TYR A 142 3.88 12.73 10.01
CA TYR A 142 4.89 11.85 10.60
C TYR A 142 5.34 10.75 9.62
N GLN A 143 4.42 10.15 8.86
CA GLN A 143 4.76 9.18 7.81
C GLN A 143 5.62 9.80 6.70
N MET A 144 5.34 11.04 6.30
CA MET A 144 6.13 11.73 5.26
C MET A 144 7.50 12.17 5.75
N VAL A 145 7.61 12.72 6.96
CA VAL A 145 8.87 13.17 7.54
C VAL A 145 9.78 11.99 7.87
N SER A 146 9.24 10.94 8.51
CA SER A 146 10.03 9.72 8.77
C SER A 146 10.49 9.07 7.47
N GLY A 147 9.65 9.04 6.45
CA GLY A 147 10.03 8.53 5.14
C GLY A 147 11.07 9.35 4.41
N ALA A 148 10.96 10.68 4.47
CA ALA A 148 11.98 11.57 3.93
C ALA A 148 13.32 11.39 4.64
N GLY A 149 13.32 11.30 5.98
CA GLY A 149 14.52 11.05 6.78
C GLY A 149 15.17 9.69 6.49
N LEU A 150 14.38 8.62 6.46
CA LEU A 150 14.88 7.28 6.09
C LEU A 150 15.47 7.26 4.68
N SER A 151 14.77 7.85 3.71
CA SER A 151 15.26 7.92 2.33
C SER A 151 16.58 8.70 2.25
N PHE A 152 16.68 9.83 2.98
CA PHE A 152 17.91 10.63 3.04
C PHE A 152 19.09 9.83 3.60
N ILE A 153 18.88 9.12 4.71
CA ILE A 153 19.91 8.28 5.35
C ILE A 153 20.37 7.17 4.38
N LEU A 154 19.44 6.52 3.68
CA LEU A 154 19.79 5.48 2.72
C LEU A 154 20.56 6.04 1.52
N THR A 155 20.13 7.16 0.93
CA THR A 155 20.84 7.81 -0.17
C THR A 155 22.26 8.22 0.25
N TRP A 156 22.42 8.69 1.49
CA TRP A 156 23.74 8.99 2.07
C TRP A 156 24.60 7.73 2.19
N PHE A 157 24.06 6.69 2.81
CA PHE A 157 24.79 5.45 3.06
C PHE A 157 25.25 4.76 1.77
N PHE A 158 24.44 4.81 0.70
CA PHE A 158 24.79 4.24 -0.60
C PHE A 158 25.55 5.21 -1.52
N ASN A 159 25.88 6.42 -1.06
CA ASN A 159 26.57 7.45 -1.86
C ASN A 159 25.88 7.79 -3.20
N GLU A 160 24.55 7.71 -3.23
CA GLU A 160 23.78 7.92 -4.46
C GLU A 160 23.52 9.41 -4.77
N PHE A 161 23.89 10.35 -3.87
CA PHE A 161 23.70 11.78 -4.08
C PHE A 161 24.33 12.31 -5.37
N ASN A 162 25.51 11.81 -5.71
CA ASN A 162 26.25 12.26 -6.90
C ASN A 162 25.61 11.82 -8.22
N ARG A 163 24.66 10.88 -8.17
CA ARG A 163 23.90 10.41 -9.34
C ARG A 163 22.58 11.16 -9.54
N ILE A 164 22.18 12.01 -8.60
CA ILE A 164 20.94 12.78 -8.68
C ILE A 164 21.17 13.98 -9.60
N LYS A 165 20.67 13.88 -10.85
CA LYS A 165 20.57 15.03 -11.78
C LYS A 165 19.16 15.59 -11.72
N ILE A 166 18.99 16.78 -11.15
CA ILE A 166 17.70 17.45 -11.07
C ILE A 166 17.53 18.35 -12.30
N ALA A 167 16.74 17.90 -13.27
CA ALA A 167 16.31 18.74 -14.39
C ALA A 167 15.03 19.52 -14.00
N PRO A 168 14.73 20.67 -14.63
CA PRO A 168 13.49 21.42 -14.37
C PRO A 168 12.21 20.59 -14.57
N VAL A 169 12.19 19.73 -15.61
CA VAL A 169 11.09 18.78 -15.87
C VAL A 169 10.91 17.80 -14.68
N SER A 170 12.01 17.44 -14.02
CA SER A 170 12.00 16.57 -12.84
C SER A 170 11.35 17.24 -11.61
N ILE A 171 11.38 18.57 -11.50
CA ILE A 171 10.76 19.28 -10.37
C ILE A 171 9.24 19.25 -10.50
N THR A 172 8.71 19.49 -11.70
CA THR A 172 7.26 19.43 -11.96
C THR A 172 6.71 18.04 -11.68
N THR A 173 7.38 16.97 -12.15
CA THR A 173 6.95 15.59 -11.89
C THR A 173 7.00 15.25 -10.40
N LEU A 174 8.02 15.73 -9.69
CA LEU A 174 8.15 15.57 -8.24
C LEU A 174 7.01 16.27 -7.47
N ILE A 175 6.58 17.46 -7.90
CA ILE A 175 5.44 18.17 -7.30
C ILE A 175 4.14 17.41 -7.55
N VAL A 176 3.88 17.00 -8.80
CA VAL A 176 2.68 16.22 -9.16
C VAL A 176 2.62 14.93 -8.35
N PHE A 177 3.73 14.21 -8.23
CA PHE A 177 3.81 13.00 -7.43
C PHE A 177 3.60 13.28 -5.93
N GLY A 178 4.15 14.40 -5.42
CA GLY A 178 3.93 14.85 -4.05
C GLY A 178 2.45 15.12 -3.75
N ILE A 179 1.75 15.82 -4.64
CA ILE A 179 0.30 16.06 -4.53
C ILE A 179 -0.47 14.75 -4.58
N GLY A 180 -0.16 13.88 -5.54
CA GLY A 180 -0.77 12.56 -5.67
C GLY A 180 -0.64 11.71 -4.40
N LEU A 181 0.56 11.70 -3.79
CA LEU A 181 0.79 11.01 -2.50
C LEU A 181 -0.10 11.56 -1.38
N VAL A 182 -0.29 12.88 -1.29
CA VAL A 182 -1.17 13.49 -0.28
C VAL A 182 -2.62 13.07 -0.52
N ILE A 183 -3.10 13.14 -1.76
CA ILE A 183 -4.46 12.75 -2.14
C ILE A 183 -4.71 11.28 -1.80
N ILE A 184 -3.82 10.38 -2.24
CA ILE A 184 -3.90 8.94 -1.98
C ILE A 184 -3.99 8.69 -0.47
N GLN A 185 -3.17 9.35 0.35
CA GLN A 185 -3.25 9.17 1.80
C GLN A 185 -4.58 9.61 2.40
N ILE A 186 -5.12 10.75 1.97
CA ILE A 186 -6.42 11.24 2.46
C ILE A 186 -7.53 10.23 2.12
N LEU A 187 -7.52 9.71 0.89
CA LEU A 187 -8.49 8.72 0.43
C LEU A 187 -8.34 7.41 1.20
N LEU A 188 -7.12 6.94 1.45
CA LEU A 188 -6.87 5.71 2.20
C LEU A 188 -7.27 5.85 3.67
N PHE A 189 -7.01 6.98 4.32
CA PHE A 189 -7.53 7.26 5.66
C PHE A 189 -9.06 7.26 5.69
N THR A 190 -9.69 7.86 4.68
CA THR A 190 -11.15 7.93 4.58
C THR A 190 -11.75 6.54 4.31
N GLY A 191 -11.12 5.73 3.46
CA GLY A 191 -11.52 4.36 3.18
C GLY A 191 -11.40 3.46 4.42
N PHE A 192 -10.21 3.38 5.02
CA PHE A 192 -9.97 2.50 6.16
C PHE A 192 -10.69 2.91 7.45
N LYS A 193 -11.14 4.17 7.55
CA LYS A 193 -12.08 4.59 8.61
C LYS A 193 -13.43 3.88 8.49
N ASN A 194 -13.92 3.67 7.27
CA ASN A 194 -15.27 3.18 7.01
C ASN A 194 -15.33 1.67 6.66
N PHE A 195 -14.21 1.08 6.23
CA PHE A 195 -14.13 -0.32 5.81
C PHE A 195 -13.41 -1.20 6.83
N GLN A 196 -13.73 -2.50 6.81
CA GLN A 196 -12.92 -3.52 7.49
C GLN A 196 -11.53 -3.60 6.84
N LEU A 197 -10.49 -3.89 7.63
CA LEU A 197 -9.12 -3.91 7.16
C LEU A 197 -8.92 -4.99 6.08
N ASN A 198 -9.50 -6.18 6.30
CA ASN A 198 -9.49 -7.28 5.34
C ASN A 198 -10.17 -6.93 4.01
N ILE A 199 -11.40 -6.39 4.04
CA ILE A 199 -12.16 -5.99 2.85
C ILE A 199 -11.41 -4.86 2.11
N GLY A 200 -10.96 -3.85 2.85
CA GLY A 200 -10.22 -2.72 2.30
C GLY A 200 -8.97 -3.16 1.54
N SER A 201 -8.19 -4.11 2.08
CA SER A 201 -7.00 -4.62 1.39
C SER A 201 -7.32 -5.43 0.13
N ILE A 202 -8.43 -6.17 0.10
CA ILE A 202 -8.91 -6.84 -1.13
C ILE A 202 -9.30 -5.80 -2.18
N VAL A 203 -10.04 -4.77 -1.78
CA VAL A 203 -10.43 -3.66 -2.66
C VAL A 203 -9.21 -2.93 -3.22
N LEU A 204 -8.16 -2.73 -2.42
CA LEU A 204 -6.92 -2.09 -2.90
C LEU A 204 -6.20 -2.86 -4.00
N ALA A 205 -6.38 -4.19 -4.10
CA ALA A 205 -5.82 -4.95 -5.21
C ALA A 205 -6.44 -4.58 -6.57
N SER A 206 -7.60 -3.88 -6.59
CA SER A 206 -8.15 -3.28 -7.82
C SER A 206 -7.18 -2.32 -8.50
N GLN A 207 -6.19 -1.80 -7.78
CA GLN A 207 -5.13 -0.98 -8.35
C GLN A 207 -4.43 -1.68 -9.51
N LEU A 208 -4.28 -3.00 -9.47
CA LEU A 208 -3.63 -3.76 -10.56
C LEU A 208 -4.44 -3.71 -11.85
N ILE A 209 -5.77 -3.73 -11.76
CA ILE A 209 -6.67 -3.61 -12.91
C ILE A 209 -6.51 -2.21 -13.53
N PHE A 210 -6.45 -1.17 -12.70
CA PHE A 210 -6.24 0.19 -13.21
C PHE A 210 -4.84 0.38 -13.82
N ILE A 211 -3.82 -0.29 -13.30
CA ILE A 211 -2.48 -0.29 -13.90
C ILE A 211 -2.53 -0.90 -15.30
N GLU A 212 -3.19 -2.05 -15.47
CA GLU A 212 -3.36 -2.70 -16.77
C GLU A 212 -4.13 -1.80 -17.76
N ILE A 213 -5.24 -1.18 -17.32
CA ILE A 213 -6.01 -0.24 -18.15
C ILE A 213 -5.15 0.95 -18.60
N ILE A 214 -4.36 1.53 -17.68
CA ILE A 214 -3.46 2.64 -18.00
C ILE A 214 -2.37 2.18 -18.98
N GLY A 215 -1.82 0.97 -18.81
CA GLY A 215 -0.85 0.37 -19.74
C GLY A 215 -1.41 0.24 -21.15
N VAL A 216 -2.66 -0.22 -21.29
CA VAL A 216 -3.34 -0.30 -22.59
C VAL A 216 -3.52 1.09 -23.22
N ILE A 217 -4.05 2.06 -22.46
CA ILE A 217 -4.43 3.38 -23.01
C ILE A 217 -3.21 4.24 -23.34
N PHE A 218 -2.23 4.30 -22.44
CA PHE A 218 -1.12 5.25 -22.53
C PHE A 218 0.16 4.61 -23.08
N LEU A 219 0.40 3.33 -22.77
CA LEU A 219 1.62 2.62 -23.18
C LEU A 219 1.38 1.72 -24.40
N LYS A 220 0.11 1.56 -24.84
CA LYS A 220 -0.31 0.67 -25.94
C LYS A 220 0.11 -0.78 -25.71
N GLU A 221 0.15 -1.20 -24.46
CA GLU A 221 0.40 -2.59 -24.08
C GLU A 221 -0.80 -3.46 -24.48
N ILE A 222 -0.53 -4.67 -24.97
CA ILE A 222 -1.57 -5.65 -25.30
C ILE A 222 -1.57 -6.70 -24.18
N PRO A 223 -2.62 -6.74 -23.34
CA PRO A 223 -2.67 -7.67 -22.24
C PRO A 223 -2.84 -9.09 -22.77
N THR A 224 -2.14 -10.02 -22.14
CA THR A 224 -2.24 -11.44 -22.42
C THR A 224 -3.58 -11.99 -21.92
N SER A 225 -4.00 -13.15 -22.45
CA SER A 225 -5.22 -13.82 -21.96
C SER A 225 -5.15 -14.17 -20.46
N PHE A 226 -3.95 -14.37 -19.92
CA PHE A 226 -3.74 -14.63 -18.50
C PHE A 226 -3.89 -13.38 -17.63
N GLU A 227 -3.40 -12.22 -18.08
CA GLU A 227 -3.58 -10.94 -17.40
C GLU A 227 -5.08 -10.56 -17.34
N LEU A 228 -5.78 -10.69 -18.46
CA LEU A 228 -7.24 -10.48 -18.52
C LEU A 228 -8.00 -11.41 -17.57
N LEU A 229 -7.66 -12.71 -17.57
CA LEU A 229 -8.26 -13.68 -16.66
C LEU A 229 -7.98 -13.34 -15.20
N GLY A 230 -6.74 -12.95 -14.88
CA GLY A 230 -6.34 -12.49 -13.55
C GLY A 230 -7.16 -11.29 -13.09
N SER A 231 -7.30 -10.28 -13.94
CA SER A 231 -8.11 -9.09 -13.68
C SER A 231 -9.58 -9.41 -13.45
N ILE A 232 -10.18 -10.31 -14.23
CA ILE A 232 -11.57 -10.78 -14.01
C ILE A 232 -11.71 -11.46 -12.63
N ILE A 233 -10.76 -12.34 -12.27
CA ILE A 233 -10.79 -13.03 -10.97
C ILE A 233 -10.63 -12.04 -9.80
N ILE A 234 -9.76 -11.02 -9.94
CA ILE A 234 -9.60 -9.96 -8.93
C ILE A 234 -10.92 -9.18 -8.77
N ILE A 235 -11.61 -8.84 -9.87
CA ILE A 235 -12.92 -8.18 -9.81
C ILE A 235 -13.92 -9.06 -9.05
N LEU A 236 -13.99 -10.35 -9.36
CA LEU A 236 -14.86 -11.30 -8.67
C LEU A 236 -14.56 -11.37 -7.16
N ALA A 237 -13.27 -11.40 -6.78
CA ALA A 237 -12.85 -11.36 -5.38
C ALA A 237 -13.36 -10.09 -4.68
N ILE A 238 -13.25 -8.93 -5.33
CA ILE A 238 -13.71 -7.65 -4.79
C ILE A 238 -15.22 -7.65 -4.61
N VAL A 239 -15.98 -8.07 -5.63
CA VAL A 239 -17.45 -8.14 -5.56
C VAL A 239 -17.87 -9.07 -4.42
N LEU A 240 -17.34 -10.29 -4.38
CA LEU A 240 -17.67 -11.28 -3.36
C LEU A 240 -17.35 -10.80 -1.94
N SER A 241 -16.25 -10.06 -1.76
CA SER A 241 -15.85 -9.53 -0.45
C SER A 241 -16.82 -8.50 0.11
N ASN A 242 -17.58 -7.82 -0.77
CA ASN A 242 -18.56 -6.80 -0.40
C ASN A 242 -19.99 -7.34 -0.31
N LEU A 243 -20.26 -8.52 -0.85
CA LEU A 243 -21.56 -9.17 -0.73
C LEU A 243 -21.75 -9.72 0.69
N ARG A 244 -22.86 -9.36 1.35
CA ARG A 244 -23.29 -10.02 2.58
C ARG A 244 -23.92 -11.36 2.25
N LEU A 245 -23.09 -12.39 2.05
CA LEU A 245 -23.61 -13.75 1.94
C LEU A 245 -24.27 -14.15 3.28
N ARG A 246 -25.48 -14.70 3.19
CA ARG A 246 -26.33 -15.09 4.32
C ARG A 246 -25.51 -15.95 5.30
N LYS A 247 -25.63 -15.69 6.60
CA LYS A 247 -25.05 -16.55 7.65
C LYS A 247 -25.48 -17.99 7.41
N ILE A 248 -24.56 -18.84 6.98
CA ILE A 248 -24.75 -20.29 7.10
C ILE A 248 -24.37 -20.57 8.55
N TYR A 249 -25.37 -20.84 9.38
CA TYR A 249 -25.15 -21.43 10.69
C TYR A 249 -24.54 -22.81 10.44
N ALA A 250 -23.28 -22.96 10.82
CA ALA A 250 -22.69 -24.26 11.13
C ALA A 250 -22.32 -24.21 12.61
#